data_AF-A0A2V8BBJ3-F1
#
_entry.id   AF-A0A2V8BBJ3-F1
#
_cell.length_a   1.000
_cell.length_b   1.000
_cell.length_c   1.000
_cell.angle_alpha   90.00
_cell.angle_beta   90.00
_cell.angle_gamma   90.00
#
_symmetry.space_group_name_H-M   'P 1'
#
loop_
_entity.id
_entity.type
_entity.pdbx_description
1 polymer ?
#
loop_
_entity_poly.entity_id
_entity_poly.type
_entity_poly.pdbx_seq_one_letter_code
_entity_poly.pdbx_strand_id
1 'polypeptide(L)'
;MQPPTLKDVYDARPRVARLVRPTPLMRHPLLALETGLDIRVKHENHNPTGAFKVRGGVNLIASLPDEDRRGVITATTGNHGQSIAVACQLEGVPCTIVTP
;
A
#
# COMPACT_ATOMS: atom_id res chain seq x y z
N MET A 1 10.22 7.32 -18.49
CA MET A 1 10.30 6.95 -17.07
C MET A 1 11.12 5.67 -16.94
N GLN A 2 11.99 5.58 -15.94
CA GLN A 2 12.70 4.33 -15.65
C GLN A 2 11.79 3.42 -14.82
N PRO A 3 11.74 2.11 -15.10
CA PRO A 3 10.97 1.17 -14.29
C PRO A 3 11.57 1.06 -12.88
N PRO A 4 10.75 0.81 -11.85
CA PRO A 4 11.25 0.57 -10.51
C PRO A 4 12.12 -0.68 -10.48
N THR A 5 13.17 -0.62 -9.68
CA THR A 5 14.11 -1.70 -9.39
C THR A 5 13.80 -2.32 -8.03
N LEU A 6 14.49 -3.42 -7.73
CA LEU A 6 14.43 -4.01 -6.38
C LEU A 6 14.92 -3.02 -5.30
N LYS A 7 15.84 -2.11 -5.64
CA LYS A 7 16.30 -1.08 -4.72
C LYS A 7 15.15 -0.16 -4.28
N ASP A 8 14.29 0.25 -5.22
CA ASP A 8 13.14 1.12 -4.93
C ASP A 8 12.16 0.45 -3.95
N VAL A 9 12.01 -0.87 -4.04
CA VAL A 9 11.20 -1.67 -3.10
C VAL A 9 11.81 -1.65 -1.69
N TYR A 10 13.14 -1.80 -1.58
CA TYR A 10 13.82 -1.74 -0.28
C TYR A 10 13.80 -0.33 0.32
N ASP A 11 13.96 0.71 -0.51
CA ASP A 11 13.89 2.10 -0.08
C ASP A 11 12.48 2.47 0.40
N ALA A 12 11.43 1.86 -0.16
CA ALA A 12 10.05 2.04 0.29
C ALA A 12 9.77 1.42 1.67
N ARG A 13 10.49 0.36 2.04
CA ARG A 13 10.26 -0.41 3.27
C ARG A 13 10.22 0.45 4.55
N PRO A 14 11.20 1.33 4.85
CA PRO A 14 11.16 2.15 6.06
C PRO A 14 9.96 3.12 6.08
N ARG A 15 9.58 3.71 4.94
CA ARG A 15 8.40 4.58 4.84
C ARG A 15 7.12 3.82 5.16
N VAL A 16 6.95 2.66 4.53
CA VAL A 16 5.77 1.79 4.71
C VAL A 16 5.66 1.28 6.15
N ALA A 17 6.78 0.96 6.80
CA ALA A 17 6.81 0.42 8.17
C ALA A 17 6.31 1.41 9.24
N ARG A 18 6.20 2.72 8.93
CA ARG A 18 5.62 3.73 9.82
C ARG A 18 4.15 3.49 10.13
N LEU A 19 3.42 2.84 9.21
CA LEU A 19 1.99 2.56 9.34
C LEU A 19 1.67 1.07 9.23
N VAL A 20 2.35 0.34 8.35
CA VAL A 20 1.98 -1.02 7.97
C VAL A 20 2.96 -2.02 8.60
N ARG A 21 2.45 -2.83 9.54
CA ARG A 21 3.20 -3.96 10.11
C ARG A 21 3.29 -5.14 9.14
N PRO A 22 4.22 -6.09 9.32
CA PRO A 22 4.22 -7.34 8.56
C PRO A 22 2.89 -8.09 8.73
N THR A 23 2.17 -8.30 7.62
CA THR A 23 0.91 -9.05 7.61
C THR A 23 1.17 -10.56 7.75
N PRO A 24 0.21 -11.36 8.25
CA PRO A 24 0.38 -12.81 8.36
C PRO A 24 0.66 -13.48 7.01
N LEU A 25 1.50 -14.52 7.03
CA LEU A 25 1.67 -15.47 5.94
C LEU A 25 1.15 -16.83 6.43
N MET A 26 -0.01 -17.26 5.93
CA MET A 26 -0.69 -18.45 6.42
C MET A 26 -0.66 -19.57 5.39
N ARG A 27 -0.46 -20.81 5.84
CA ARG A 27 -0.59 -22.00 4.99
C ARG A 27 -2.06 -22.38 4.88
N HIS A 28 -2.47 -22.89 3.72
CA HIS A 28 -3.84 -23.35 3.48
C HIS A 28 -3.87 -24.84 3.11
N PRO A 29 -4.09 -25.74 4.09
CA PRO A 29 -4.01 -27.18 3.86
C PRO A 29 -5.01 -27.71 2.84
N LEU A 30 -6.24 -27.19 2.80
CA LEU A 30 -7.26 -27.64 1.84
C LEU A 30 -6.86 -27.29 0.40
N LEU A 31 -6.35 -26.08 0.16
CA LEU A 31 -5.81 -25.71 -1.16
C LEU A 31 -4.59 -26.54 -1.54
N ALA A 32 -3.74 -26.87 -0.56
CA ALA A 32 -2.59 -27.74 -0.79
C ALA A 32 -3.01 -29.15 -1.21
N LEU A 33 -4.10 -29.69 -0.62
CA LEU A 33 -4.66 -30.99 -1.02
C LEU A 33 -5.24 -30.96 -2.44
N GLU A 34 -5.98 -29.90 -2.79
CA GLU A 34 -6.60 -29.77 -4.11
C GLU A 34 -5.57 -29.53 -5.23
N THR A 35 -4.50 -28.80 -4.95
CA THR A 35 -3.53 -28.37 -5.97
C THR A 35 -2.23 -29.19 -5.99
N GLY A 36 -1.93 -29.93 -4.92
CA GLY A 36 -0.65 -30.61 -4.73
C GLY A 36 0.53 -29.68 -4.40
N LEU A 37 0.30 -28.39 -4.09
CA LEU A 37 1.33 -27.38 -3.86
C LEU A 37 1.35 -26.86 -2.41
N ASP A 38 2.51 -26.39 -1.89
CA ASP A 38 2.56 -25.66 -0.60
C ASP A 38 2.03 -24.22 -0.79
N ILE A 39 0.71 -24.06 -0.72
CA ILE A 39 0.05 -22.75 -0.87
C ILE A 39 0.13 -21.94 0.43
N ARG A 40 0.69 -20.74 0.32
CA ARG A 40 0.74 -19.73 1.38
C ARG A 40 0.11 -18.43 0.93
N VAL A 41 -0.73 -17.85 1.78
CA VAL A 41 -1.43 -16.59 1.50
C VAL A 41 -0.87 -15.48 2.38
N LYS A 42 -0.49 -14.36 1.75
CA LYS A 42 -0.07 -13.13 2.42
C LYS A 42 -1.30 -12.26 2.65
N HIS A 43 -1.72 -12.12 3.90
CA HIS A 43 -3.00 -11.51 4.27
C HIS A 43 -2.95 -9.97 4.30
N GLU A 44 -2.85 -9.36 3.12
CA GLU A 44 -2.90 -7.91 2.95
C GLU A 44 -4.27 -7.30 3.31
N ASN A 45 -5.30 -8.14 3.44
CA ASN A 45 -6.61 -7.75 3.97
C ASN A 45 -6.57 -7.38 5.47
N HIS A 46 -5.48 -7.67 6.20
CA HIS A 46 -5.29 -7.25 7.59
C HIS A 46 -4.58 -5.89 7.75
N ASN A 47 -4.26 -5.21 6.65
CA ASN A 47 -3.74 -3.85 6.72
C ASN A 47 -4.83 -2.87 7.21
N PRO A 48 -4.45 -1.66 7.71
CA PRO A 48 -5.40 -0.68 8.23
C PRO A 48 -6.53 -0.26 7.26
N THR A 49 -6.29 -0.32 5.96
CA THR A 49 -7.29 -0.03 4.91
C THR A 49 -7.89 -1.29 4.28
N GLY A 50 -7.70 -2.45 4.90
CA GLY A 50 -8.21 -3.74 4.38
C GLY A 50 -7.60 -4.21 3.05
N ALA A 51 -6.51 -3.59 2.58
CA ALA A 51 -5.92 -3.90 1.28
C ALA A 51 -4.42 -3.60 1.22
N PHE A 52 -3.74 -4.15 0.21
CA PHE A 52 -2.29 -3.92 -0.01
C PHE A 52 -1.95 -2.48 -0.43
N LYS A 53 -2.94 -1.75 -0.99
CA LYS A 53 -2.71 -0.46 -1.66
C LYS A 53 -2.12 0.60 -0.72
N VAL A 54 -2.44 0.55 0.58
CA VAL A 54 -1.90 1.47 1.60
C VAL A 54 -0.38 1.55 1.59
N ARG A 55 0.32 0.47 1.24
CA ARG A 55 1.79 0.47 1.12
C ARG A 55 2.26 1.47 0.05
N GLY A 56 1.60 1.47 -1.11
CA GLY A 56 1.92 2.38 -2.21
C GLY A 56 1.58 3.83 -1.86
N GLY A 57 0.43 4.07 -1.25
CA GLY A 57 0.04 5.41 -0.80
C GLY A 57 1.03 5.99 0.20
N VAL A 58 1.37 5.24 1.26
CA VAL A 58 2.35 5.70 2.26
C VAL A 58 3.72 5.95 1.62
N ASN A 59 4.19 5.05 0.74
CA ASN A 59 5.47 5.26 0.08
C ASN A 59 5.48 6.53 -0.78
N LEU A 60 4.44 6.75 -1.59
CA LEU A 60 4.33 7.89 -2.50
C LEU A 60 4.27 9.21 -1.72
N ILE A 61 3.33 9.36 -0.80
CA ILE A 61 3.11 10.63 -0.11
C ILE A 61 4.31 10.98 0.79
N ALA A 62 4.90 9.99 1.46
CA ALA A 62 6.10 10.21 2.29
C ALA A 62 7.38 10.47 1.46
N SER A 63 7.35 10.26 0.14
CA SER A 63 8.47 10.58 -0.76
C SER A 63 8.26 11.83 -1.61
N LEU A 64 7.14 12.55 -1.44
CA LEU A 64 6.89 13.78 -2.19
C LEU A 64 7.92 14.84 -1.81
N PRO A 65 8.51 15.53 -2.79
CA PRO A 65 9.32 16.72 -2.51
C PRO A 65 8.42 17.84 -1.99
N ASP A 66 9.00 18.79 -1.25
CA ASP A 66 8.23 19.82 -0.53
C ASP A 66 7.35 20.67 -1.46
N GLU A 67 7.82 20.95 -2.68
CA GLU A 67 7.05 21.67 -3.69
C GLU A 67 5.74 20.96 -4.10
N ASP A 68 5.69 19.64 -3.97
CA ASP A 68 4.54 18.81 -4.36
C ASP A 68 3.59 18.53 -3.19
N ARG A 69 3.95 18.94 -1.97
CA ARG A 69 3.11 18.77 -0.76
C ARG A 69 1.94 19.76 -0.66
N ARG A 70 1.73 20.61 -1.68
CA ARG A 70 0.59 21.55 -1.75
C ARG A 70 -0.77 20.86 -1.88
N GLY A 71 -0.78 19.63 -2.37
CA GLY A 71 -1.97 18.78 -2.39
C GLY A 71 -1.91 17.68 -3.46
N VAL A 72 -2.65 16.60 -3.24
CA VAL A 72 -2.72 15.45 -4.14
C VAL A 72 -4.15 15.20 -4.59
N ILE A 73 -4.34 14.84 -5.86
CA ILE A 73 -5.63 14.38 -6.39
C ILE A 73 -5.49 12.97 -6.95
N THR A 74 -6.47 12.11 -6.70
CA THR A 74 -6.55 10.78 -7.34
C THR A 74 -7.99 10.42 -7.69
N ALA A 75 -8.16 9.68 -8.79
CA ALA A 75 -9.44 9.10 -9.20
C ALA A 75 -9.44 7.60 -8.89
N THR A 76 -10.49 7.09 -8.25
CA THR A 76 -10.52 5.71 -7.77
C THR A 76 -11.93 5.17 -7.55
N THR A 77 -12.07 3.85 -7.66
CA THR A 77 -13.29 3.11 -7.33
C THR A 77 -13.27 2.51 -5.91
N GLY A 78 -12.24 2.75 -5.08
CA GLY A 78 -12.20 2.20 -3.72
C GLY A 78 -10.83 2.24 -3.04
N ASN A 79 -10.21 1.07 -2.84
CA ASN A 79 -9.02 0.86 -2.00
C ASN A 79 -7.84 1.84 -2.22
N HIS A 80 -7.68 2.38 -3.43
CA HIS A 80 -6.61 3.37 -3.68
C HIS A 80 -6.93 4.73 -3.05
N GLY A 81 -8.20 5.16 -3.06
CA GLY A 81 -8.64 6.38 -2.39
C GLY A 81 -8.38 6.34 -0.88
N GLN A 82 -8.75 5.24 -0.22
CA GLN A 82 -8.46 5.04 1.21
C GLN A 82 -6.96 5.04 1.50
N SER A 83 -6.18 4.37 0.64
CA SER A 83 -4.72 4.35 0.72
C SER A 83 -4.11 5.75 0.66
N ILE A 84 -4.55 6.60 -0.28
CA ILE A 84 -4.05 7.97 -0.43
C ILE A 84 -4.53 8.85 0.72
N ALA A 85 -5.82 8.77 1.08
CA ALA A 85 -6.38 9.55 2.19
C ALA A 85 -5.62 9.31 3.51
N VAL A 86 -5.37 8.05 3.86
CA VAL A 86 -4.63 7.70 5.08
C VAL A 86 -3.17 8.19 5.02
N ALA A 87 -2.51 8.07 3.87
CA ALA A 87 -1.13 8.54 3.71
C ALA A 87 -1.03 10.08 3.77
N CYS A 88 -1.96 10.78 3.14
CA CYS A 88 -2.08 12.24 3.19
C CYS A 88 -2.36 12.75 4.61
N GLN A 89 -3.24 12.07 5.35
CA GLN A 89 -3.46 12.37 6.76
C GLN A 89 -2.19 12.19 7.62
N LEU A 90 -1.43 11.11 7.39
CA LEU A 90 -0.18 10.84 8.12
C LEU A 90 0.90 11.90 7.87
N GLU A 91 0.91 12.47 6.66
CA GLU A 91 1.93 13.41 6.18
C GLU A 91 1.50 14.89 6.24
N GLY A 92 0.26 15.17 6.64
CA GLY A 92 -0.30 16.52 6.66
C GLY A 92 -0.44 17.14 5.26
N VAL A 93 -0.65 16.33 4.22
CA VAL A 93 -0.79 16.78 2.83
C VAL A 93 -2.28 16.86 2.47
N PRO A 94 -2.80 17.97 1.93
CA PRO A 94 -4.18 18.05 1.46
C PRO A 94 -4.46 17.01 0.36
N CYS A 95 -5.63 16.37 0.36
CA CYS A 95 -5.98 15.44 -0.70
C CYS A 95 -7.42 15.53 -1.19
N THR A 96 -7.61 15.38 -2.48
CA THR A 96 -8.90 15.25 -3.16
C THR A 96 -9.04 13.84 -3.72
N ILE A 97 -10.05 13.10 -3.25
CA ILE A 97 -10.35 11.76 -3.75
C ILE A 97 -11.60 11.86 -4.63
N VAL A 98 -11.44 11.59 -5.92
CA VAL A 98 -12.55 11.56 -6.89
C VAL A 98 -13.04 10.12 -7.02
N THR A 99 -14.30 9.90 -6.70
CA THR A 99 -14.98 8.60 -6.84
C THR A 99 -16.13 8.71 -7.85
N PRO A 100 -16.50 7.61 -8.53
CA PRO A 100 -17.77 7.56 -9.25
C PRO A 100 -18.97 7.63 -8.29
#